data_AF-A0A164HUR6-F1
#
_entry.id   AF-A0A164HUR6-F1
#
_cell.length_a   1.000
_cell.length_b   1.000
_cell.length_c   1.000
_cell.angle_alpha   90.00
_cell.angle_beta   90.00
_cell.angle_gamma   90.00
#
_symmetry.space_group_name_H-M   'P 1'
#
loop_
_entity.id
_entity.type
_entity.pdbx_description
1 polymer ?
#
loop_
_entity_poly.entity_id
_entity_poly.type
_entity_poly.pdbx_seq_one_letter_code
_entity_poly.pdbx_strand_id
1 'polypeptide(L)'
;MAVRLIGQKAMNQVVSHVDGVKDAIGDEAKEIGSRAEARLAGHRRSGRAQVTVTNGDVDSFVNLEDPAALSIEFGHMVKGKYETEEPKYVPGLYIITGAAGLAG
;
A
#
# COMPACT_ATOMS: atom_id res chain seq x y z
N MET A 1 23.10 21.77 -34.59
CA MET A 1 22.11 20.72 -34.24
C MET A 1 20.93 21.39 -33.56
N ALA A 2 19.71 21.16 -34.04
CA ALA A 2 18.50 21.64 -33.35
C ALA A 2 18.03 20.56 -32.37
N VAL A 3 17.92 20.88 -31.08
CA VAL A 3 17.38 19.96 -30.07
C VAL A 3 15.86 20.00 -30.18
N ARG A 4 15.23 18.85 -30.46
CA ARG A 4 13.77 18.70 -30.37
C ARG A 4 13.39 18.37 -28.94
N LEU A 5 12.77 19.33 -28.25
CA LEU A 5 12.22 19.10 -26.93
C LEU A 5 10.90 18.32 -27.05
N ILE A 6 10.81 17.20 -26.35
CA ILE A 6 9.56 16.45 -26.16
C ILE A 6 8.80 17.04 -24.98
N GLY A 7 7.48 17.15 -25.11
CA GLY A 7 6.61 17.60 -24.00
C GLY A 7 6.63 16.60 -22.85
N GLN A 8 6.45 17.10 -21.62
CA GLN A 8 6.55 16.30 -20.38
C GLN A 8 5.70 15.02 -20.40
N LYS A 9 4.49 15.06 -20.97
CA LYS A 9 3.61 13.88 -21.08
C LYS A 9 4.21 12.80 -21.97
N ALA A 10 4.74 13.19 -23.14
CA ALA A 10 5.39 12.26 -24.05
C ALA A 10 6.69 11.70 -23.45
N MET A 11 7.42 12.54 -22.72
CA MET A 11 8.63 12.11 -22.00
C MET A 11 8.30 11.09 -20.92
N ASN A 12 7.29 11.33 -20.09
CA ASN A 12 6.84 10.39 -19.06
C ASN A 12 6.43 9.06 -19.69
N GLN A 13 5.62 9.09 -20.76
CA GLN A 13 5.23 7.88 -21.46
C GLN A 13 6.43 7.06 -21.96
N VAL A 14 7.52 7.67 -22.40
CA VAL A 14 8.72 6.92 -22.78
C VAL A 14 9.44 6.39 -21.54
N VAL A 15 9.69 7.25 -20.55
CA VAL A 15 10.49 6.90 -19.36
C VAL A 15 9.83 5.82 -18.51
N SER A 16 8.52 5.85 -18.32
CA SER A 16 7.79 4.85 -17.52
C SER A 16 7.81 3.44 -18.13
N HIS A 17 8.15 3.32 -19.43
CA HIS A 17 8.23 2.03 -20.11
C HIS A 17 9.67 1.52 -20.24
N VAL A 18 10.67 2.25 -19.75
CA VAL A 18 12.06 1.77 -19.73
C VAL A 18 12.18 0.65 -18.70
N ASP A 19 12.76 -0.48 -19.09
CA ASP A 19 12.89 -1.67 -18.22
C ASP A 19 13.50 -1.35 -16.86
N GLY A 20 14.60 -0.57 -16.83
CA GLY A 20 15.23 -0.18 -15.57
C GLY A 20 14.36 0.70 -14.66
N VAL A 21 13.40 1.43 -15.21
CA VAL A 21 12.42 2.20 -14.41
C VAL A 21 11.35 1.26 -13.85
N LYS A 22 10.86 0.32 -14.64
CA LYS A 22 9.91 -0.70 -14.19
C LYS A 22 10.50 -1.57 -13.08
N ASP A 23 11.75 -1.99 -13.25
CA ASP A 23 12.49 -2.78 -12.25
C ASP A 23 12.64 -2.00 -10.94
N ALA A 24 13.04 -0.72 -11.02
CA ALA A 24 13.18 0.13 -9.84
C ALA A 24 11.84 0.32 -9.08
N ILE A 25 10.74 0.52 -9.81
CA ILE A 25 9.39 0.62 -9.20
C ILE A 25 8.99 -0.72 -8.57
N GLY A 26 9.26 -1.83 -9.25
CA GLY A 26 8.96 -3.16 -8.73
C GLY A 26 9.76 -3.50 -7.47
N ASP A 27 11.02 -3.10 -7.41
CA ASP A 27 11.87 -3.31 -6.24
C ASP A 27 11.43 -2.45 -5.04
N GLU A 28 11.08 -1.17 -5.27
CA GLU A 28 10.47 -0.33 -4.23
C GLU A 28 9.15 -0.94 -3.72
N ALA A 29 8.30 -1.44 -4.62
CA ALA A 29 7.05 -2.09 -4.23
C ALA A 29 7.27 -3.36 -3.41
N LYS A 30 8.30 -4.17 -3.72
CA LYS A 30 8.69 -5.33 -2.90
C LYS A 30 9.18 -4.91 -1.52
N GLU A 31 9.95 -3.83 -1.44
CA GLU A 31 10.45 -3.31 -0.16
C GLU A 31 9.29 -2.82 0.72
N ILE A 32 8.39 -2.00 0.16
CA ILE A 32 7.16 -1.56 0.84
C ILE A 32 6.30 -2.77 1.25
N GLY A 33 6.13 -3.75 0.36
CA GLY A 33 5.41 -4.99 0.64
C GLY A 33 5.99 -5.74 1.84
N SER A 34 7.31 -5.89 1.89
CA SER A 34 8.01 -6.53 3.02
C SER A 34 7.81 -5.77 4.33
N ARG A 35 7.85 -4.43 4.29
CA ARG A 35 7.58 -3.58 5.45
C ARG A 35 6.11 -3.66 5.90
N ALA A 36 5.18 -3.81 4.97
CA ALA A 36 3.75 -3.98 5.25
C ALA A 36 3.47 -5.36 5.85
N GLU A 37 4.10 -6.43 5.32
CA GLU A 37 4.03 -7.77 5.89
C GLU A 37 4.53 -7.81 7.33
N ALA A 38 5.67 -7.17 7.61
CA ALA A 38 6.21 -7.08 8.96
C ALA A 38 5.25 -6.40 9.94
N ARG A 39 4.62 -5.29 9.51
CA ARG A 39 3.58 -4.61 10.30
C ARG A 39 2.38 -5.52 10.53
N LEU A 40 1.88 -6.17 9.47
CA LEU A 40 0.73 -7.05 9.56
C LEU A 40 0.99 -8.25 10.47
N ALA A 41 2.18 -8.84 10.39
CA ALA A 41 2.60 -9.97 11.21
C ALA A 41 2.57 -9.63 12.71
N GLY A 42 2.98 -8.41 13.09
CA GLY A 42 2.92 -7.92 14.47
C GLY A 42 1.50 -7.87 15.06
N HIS A 43 0.47 -7.79 14.21
CA HIS A 43 -0.92 -7.68 14.62
C HIS A 43 -1.79 -8.91 14.26
N ARG A 44 -1.19 -9.96 13.70
CA ARG A 44 -1.93 -11.12 13.16
C ARG A 44 -2.37 -12.05 14.30
N ARG A 45 -3.65 -12.00 14.67
CA ARG A 45 -4.26 -12.95 15.62
C ARG A 45 -5.01 -14.11 14.96
N SER A 46 -5.57 -13.90 13.75
CA SER A 46 -6.44 -14.88 13.03
C SER A 46 -5.90 -15.34 11.67
N GLY A 47 -4.85 -14.72 11.14
CA GLY A 47 -4.15 -15.18 9.93
C GLY A 47 -4.81 -14.87 8.58
N ARG A 48 -6.01 -14.25 8.53
CA ARG A 48 -6.78 -14.09 7.29
C ARG A 48 -6.32 -12.93 6.40
N ALA A 49 -5.87 -11.83 6.99
CA ALA A 49 -5.37 -10.68 6.24
C ALA A 49 -4.01 -10.99 5.62
N GLN A 50 -3.81 -10.62 4.37
CA GLN A 50 -2.57 -10.84 3.62
C GLN A 50 -2.10 -9.56 2.93
N VAL A 51 -0.79 -9.38 2.81
CA VAL A 51 -0.21 -8.37 1.92
C VAL A 51 0.18 -9.06 0.62
N THR A 52 -0.12 -8.42 -0.52
CA THR A 52 0.31 -8.89 -1.84
C THR A 52 0.95 -7.74 -2.61
N VAL A 53 1.86 -8.09 -3.53
CA VAL A 53 2.46 -7.13 -4.46
C VAL A 53 2.07 -7.55 -5.88
N THR A 54 1.47 -6.63 -6.61
CA THR A 54 1.04 -6.84 -8.00
C THR A 54 1.80 -5.89 -8.91
N ASN A 55 2.49 -6.43 -9.91
CA ASN A 55 3.21 -5.62 -10.88
C ASN A 55 2.32 -5.41 -12.12
N GLY A 56 2.07 -4.16 -12.46
CA GLY A 56 1.50 -3.75 -13.73
C GLY A 56 2.58 -3.52 -14.79
N ASP A 57 2.19 -2.94 -15.92
CA ASP A 57 3.13 -2.68 -17.02
C ASP A 57 4.08 -1.52 -16.69
N VAL A 58 3.59 -0.48 -16.02
CA VAL A 58 4.36 0.71 -15.63
C VAL A 58 4.37 0.97 -14.12
N ASP A 59 3.32 0.52 -13.43
CA ASP A 59 3.12 0.73 -12.00
C ASP A 59 3.22 -0.59 -11.24
N SER A 60 3.53 -0.53 -9.95
CA SER A 60 3.42 -1.67 -9.04
C SER A 60 2.56 -1.29 -7.84
N PHE A 61 1.80 -2.25 -7.32
CA PHE A 61 0.80 -2.06 -6.28
C PHE A 61 1.12 -2.94 -5.09
N VAL A 62 1.02 -2.36 -3.88
CA VAL A 62 1.04 -3.11 -2.62
C VAL A 62 -0.38 -3.10 -2.08
N ASN A 63 -0.94 -4.29 -1.85
CA ASN A 63 -2.33 -4.47 -1.46
C ASN A 63 -2.44 -5.09 -0.06
N LEU A 64 -3.51 -4.75 0.64
CA LEU A 64 -3.95 -5.43 1.86
C LEU A 64 -5.26 -6.16 1.55
N GLU A 65 -5.18 -7.48 1.51
CA GLU A 65 -6.29 -8.36 1.17
C GLU A 65 -6.94 -8.89 2.46
N ASP A 66 -8.10 -8.34 2.80
CA ASP A 66 -9.00 -8.83 3.84
C ASP A 66 -10.40 -8.21 3.64
N PRO A 67 -11.50 -8.92 3.95
CA PRO A 67 -12.84 -8.31 3.93
C PRO A 67 -12.97 -7.05 4.81
N ALA A 68 -12.15 -6.93 5.86
CA ALA A 68 -12.09 -5.79 6.76
C ALA A 68 -10.84 -4.90 6.54
N ALA A 69 -10.19 -4.97 5.37
CA ALA A 69 -8.92 -4.26 5.11
C ALA A 69 -8.97 -2.76 5.43
N LEU A 70 -10.06 -2.05 5.10
CA LEU A 70 -10.21 -0.63 5.43
C LEU A 70 -10.24 -0.38 6.94
N SER A 71 -10.94 -1.24 7.68
CA SER A 71 -11.02 -1.17 9.14
C SER A 71 -9.71 -1.51 9.82
N ILE A 72 -8.89 -2.38 9.20
CA ILE A 72 -7.53 -2.70 9.64
C ILE A 72 -6.59 -1.52 9.36
N GLU A 73 -6.68 -0.90 8.18
CA GLU A 73 -5.79 0.17 7.76
C GLU A 73 -6.05 1.47 8.56
N PHE A 74 -7.30 1.92 8.62
CA PHE A 74 -7.67 3.25 9.13
C PHE A 74 -8.47 3.22 10.45
N GLY A 75 -8.78 2.03 10.95
CA GLY A 75 -9.55 1.85 12.17
C GLY A 75 -11.06 1.85 11.91
N HIS A 76 -11.83 1.58 12.96
CA HIS A 76 -13.28 1.50 12.89
C HIS A 76 -13.91 1.64 14.28
N MET A 77 -15.21 1.92 14.30
CA MET A 77 -16.01 1.84 15.52
C MET A 77 -16.48 0.41 15.72
N VAL A 78 -16.27 -0.17 16.90
CA VAL A 78 -16.80 -1.49 17.23
C VAL A 78 -18.16 -1.35 17.92
N LYS A 79 -19.11 -2.20 17.51
CA LYS A 79 -20.39 -2.42 18.21
C LYS A 79 -20.46 -3.90 18.60
N GLY A 80 -20.48 -4.20 19.90
CA GLY A 80 -20.56 -5.57 20.44
C GLY A 80 -19.56 -5.86 21.57
N LYS A 81 -19.77 -6.97 22.31
CA LYS A 81 -19.13 -7.55 23.54
C LYS A 81 -18.71 -6.58 24.67
N TYR A 82 -18.27 -5.37 24.35
CA TYR A 82 -18.13 -4.20 25.20
C TYR A 82 -19.35 -3.28 25.01
N GLU A 83 -20.57 -3.83 25.08
CA GLU A 83 -21.81 -3.04 25.00
C GLU A 83 -21.91 -2.11 26.21
N THR A 84 -21.26 -0.95 26.10
CA THR A 84 -21.67 0.28 26.75
C THR A 84 -22.46 1.09 25.73
N GLU A 85 -23.31 2.03 26.17
CA GLU A 85 -24.10 2.88 25.26
C GLU A 85 -23.24 3.63 24.23
N GLU A 86 -21.96 3.86 24.54
CA GLU A 86 -21.00 4.52 23.68
C GLU A 86 -20.14 3.51 22.89
N PRO A 87 -20.16 3.55 21.55
CA PRO A 87 -19.30 2.71 20.73
C PRO A 87 -17.83 3.12 20.91
N LYS A 88 -16.94 2.14 21.06
CA LYS A 88 -15.51 2.38 21.23
C LYS A 88 -14.81 2.44 19.86
N TYR A 89 -13.93 3.42 19.68
CA TYR A 89 -13.05 3.49 18.51
C TYR A 89 -11.86 2.54 18.68
N VAL A 90 -11.55 1.80 17.62
CA VAL A 90 -10.33 1.00 17.50
C VAL A 90 -9.42 1.68 16.46
N PRO A 91 -8.19 2.09 16.84
CA PRO A 91 -7.29 2.74 15.91
C PRO A 91 -6.85 1.79 14.80
N GLY A 92 -6.64 2.36 13.61
CA GLY A 92 -6.06 1.66 12.48
C GLY A 92 -4.60 1.31 12.69
N LEU A 93 -4.12 0.35 11.92
CA LEU A 93 -2.75 -0.14 11.98
C LEU A 93 -1.84 0.48 10.92
N TYR A 94 -2.42 1.19 9.94
CA TYR A 94 -1.69 1.83 8.83
C TYR A 94 -0.67 0.88 8.20
N ILE A 95 -1.12 -0.31 7.82
CA ILE A 95 -0.28 -1.40 7.31
C ILE A 95 0.43 -0.95 6.03
N ILE A 96 -0.33 -0.45 5.04
CA ILE A 96 0.23 0.00 3.75
C ILE A 96 0.75 1.42 3.89
N THR A 97 -0.07 2.33 4.40
CA THR A 97 0.22 3.77 4.49
C THR A 97 1.45 4.02 5.36
N GLY A 98 1.56 3.31 6.48
CA GLY A 98 2.74 3.34 7.34
C GLY A 98 3.96 2.68 6.69
N ALA A 99 3.79 1.60 5.92
CA ALA A 99 4.90 0.97 5.20
C ALA A 99 5.47 1.85 4.08
N ALA A 100 4.63 2.64 3.43
CA ALA A 100 5.01 3.63 2.43
C ALA A 100 5.62 4.91 3.02
N GLY A 101 5.67 5.05 4.35
CA GLY A 101 6.17 6.27 5.00
C GLY A 101 5.23 7.47 4.86
N LEU A 102 3.94 7.23 4.63
CA LEU A 102 2.91 8.25 4.43
C LEU A 102 2.03 8.46 5.68
N ALA A 103 2.23 7.66 6.73
CA ALA A 103 1.57 7.87 8.01
C ALA A 103 2.35 8.95 8.80
N GLY A 104 1.67 10.06 9.12
CA GLY A 104 2.18 11.14 9.98
C GLY A 104 1.83 10.93 11.45
#